data_AF-A0A924ANE8-F1
#
_entry.id   AF-A0A924ANE8-F1
#
_cell.length_a   1.000
_cell.length_b   1.000
_cell.length_c   1.000
_cell.angle_alpha   90.00
_cell.angle_beta   90.00
_cell.angle_gamma   90.00
#
_symmetry.space_group_name_H-M   'P 1'
#
loop_
_entity.id
_entity.type
_entity.pdbx_description
1 polymer ?
#
loop_
_entity_poly.entity_id
_entity_poly.type
_entity_poly.pdbx_seq_one_letter_code
_entity_poly.pdbx_strand_id
1 'polypeptide(L)'
;MPLSDFEPATLLPHTPPPPNPTALMWPRQAEFQHAAQFNAQTIFDELDESLQPEVYLLGVLMDEAAAPGRPLVCVEPPEMALSDELVVAIGARDAGLQRLREADTLLMVLPDPDALTTPTARETEVDRERRFSTGLRAALQELLAIHHDQHDDVISFCSRPVPVTGGYRVSTVLQLQGRAYRSHPTIIPPDESAGDSVDRLAVSLLDAAVFRFLVEHRKRLLAPDPGLGMLARHHDPDELLRAAGRYFMDTPARLINPEKALLRLFSTCNTLSSLRYEGNDSRGGMLISRRGHPNVEMLLVLTRPVALSYFPAVRKLLEMSNEDISLLCDTDVIYGLGRPTGVYEPIRHDLFFVAFTQHFHWDLLHGGRVLMHVAYGQPTLPKPRVNRLNFRRALEKVFKLRDGAQAERLWEVVQEAARQKRGTMVGVSTGARAEAERLRTQSTLLEPVLPTPLLTRLVTSIDGALLLDVDGFCHAVGVILDGKSRPDRGTPTRGARFNSAVRYVESSPYPCLAVVVSEDGMVDIVTRKREE
;
A
#
# COMPACT_ATOMS: atom_id res chain seq x y z
N MET A 1 64.69 16.04 -55.98
CA MET A 1 64.02 16.85 -54.94
C MET A 1 63.22 17.95 -55.61
N PRO A 2 62.01 18.31 -55.16
CA PRO A 2 60.96 17.50 -54.51
C PRO A 2 59.60 17.63 -55.24
N LEU A 3 58.62 16.80 -54.89
CA LEU A 3 57.18 17.06 -54.99
C LEU A 3 56.45 16.03 -54.12
N SER A 4 55.29 16.44 -53.58
CA SER A 4 54.33 15.68 -52.75
C SER A 4 54.66 15.70 -51.23
N ASP A 5 53.76 15.94 -50.27
CA ASP A 5 52.30 16.04 -50.23
C ASP A 5 51.83 16.86 -49.01
N PHE A 6 50.63 17.42 -49.13
CA PHE A 6 49.76 17.87 -48.04
C PHE A 6 49.17 16.65 -47.31
N GLU A 7 49.18 16.62 -45.97
CA GLU A 7 48.17 15.91 -45.14
C GLU A 7 48.30 16.28 -43.63
N PRO A 8 47.34 15.93 -42.74
CA PRO A 8 46.58 16.92 -41.98
C PRO A 8 46.82 16.89 -40.46
N ALA A 9 46.30 17.90 -39.76
CA ALA A 9 46.30 17.99 -38.30
C ALA A 9 45.43 16.89 -37.67
N THR A 10 46.08 15.98 -36.95
CA THR A 10 45.44 14.92 -36.18
C THR A 10 44.71 15.50 -34.97
N LEU A 11 43.38 15.50 -35.02
CA LEU A 11 42.49 15.65 -33.87
C LEU A 11 42.73 14.47 -32.90
N LEU A 12 43.35 14.75 -31.74
CA LEU A 12 43.24 13.87 -30.59
C LEU A 12 41.89 14.14 -29.91
N PRO A 13 41.14 13.09 -29.54
CA PRO A 13 39.81 13.24 -28.97
C PRO A 13 39.90 13.96 -27.63
N HIS A 14 39.17 15.07 -27.50
CA HIS A 14 38.81 15.64 -26.23
C HIS A 14 38.26 14.52 -25.35
N THR A 15 39.05 14.13 -24.36
CA THR A 15 38.55 13.36 -23.23
C THR A 15 37.39 14.19 -22.66
N PRO A 16 36.17 13.64 -22.54
CA PRO A 16 35.10 14.40 -21.91
C PRO A 16 35.57 14.79 -20.51
N PRO A 17 35.30 16.02 -20.06
CA PRO A 17 35.58 16.37 -18.67
C PRO A 17 34.93 15.31 -17.77
N PRO A 18 35.55 14.97 -16.62
CA PRO A 18 34.88 14.11 -15.64
C PRO A 18 33.49 14.70 -15.33
N PRO A 19 32.47 13.86 -15.08
CA PRO A 19 31.13 14.33 -14.80
C PRO A 19 31.21 15.42 -13.72
N ASN A 20 30.71 16.60 -14.09
CA ASN A 20 30.63 17.78 -13.25
C ASN A 20 30.09 17.35 -11.88
N PRO A 21 30.73 17.66 -10.74
CA PRO A 21 30.18 17.31 -9.43
C PRO A 21 28.77 17.92 -9.36
N THR A 22 27.78 17.04 -9.46
CA THR A 22 26.36 17.34 -9.39
C THR A 22 26.12 18.21 -8.17
N ALA A 23 25.39 19.31 -8.37
CA ALA A 23 25.25 20.35 -7.37
C ALA A 23 24.62 19.82 -6.07
N LEU A 24 25.48 19.52 -5.09
CA LEU A 24 25.11 18.99 -3.79
C LEU A 24 24.18 19.94 -3.04
N MET A 25 22.89 19.62 -2.95
CA MET A 25 21.91 20.32 -2.14
C MET A 25 22.35 20.41 -0.66
N TRP A 26 22.91 19.33 -0.11
CA TRP A 26 23.64 19.30 1.18
C TRP A 26 24.56 18.06 1.25
N PRO A 27 25.52 18.00 2.19
CA PRO A 27 26.58 16.96 2.18
C PRO A 27 26.10 15.49 2.25
N ARG A 28 24.95 15.21 2.86
CA ARG A 28 24.44 13.85 3.12
C ARG A 28 23.18 13.48 2.35
N GLN A 29 22.93 14.15 1.22
CA GLN A 29 21.73 13.90 0.42
C GLN A 29 21.61 12.45 -0.07
N ALA A 30 22.72 11.85 -0.50
CA ALA A 30 22.74 10.45 -0.95
C ALA A 30 22.42 9.47 0.19
N GLU A 31 22.98 9.67 1.39
CA GLU A 31 22.67 8.86 2.57
C GLU A 31 21.19 8.95 2.94
N PHE A 32 20.62 10.16 2.88
CA PHE A 32 19.20 10.38 3.11
C PHE A 32 18.35 9.67 2.05
N GLN A 33 18.68 9.84 0.76
CA GLN A 33 17.95 9.24 -0.36
C GLN A 33 17.94 7.72 -0.24
N HIS A 34 19.09 7.08 -0.05
CA HIS A 34 19.19 5.63 0.08
C HIS A 34 18.37 5.11 1.27
N ALA A 35 18.41 5.80 2.41
CA ALA A 35 17.61 5.43 3.57
C ALA A 35 16.10 5.60 3.32
N ALA A 36 15.70 6.65 2.60
CA ALA A 36 14.30 6.87 2.24
C ALA A 36 13.80 5.81 1.24
N GLN A 37 14.62 5.47 0.24
CA GLN A 37 14.37 4.41 -0.73
C GLN A 37 14.18 3.05 -0.04
N PHE A 38 15.09 2.68 0.86
CA PHE A 38 15.00 1.43 1.63
C PHE A 38 13.71 1.36 2.47
N ASN A 39 13.35 2.46 3.14
CA ASN A 39 12.11 2.53 3.93
C ASN A 39 10.88 2.41 3.02
N ALA A 40 10.90 3.04 1.85
CA ALA A 40 9.80 2.97 0.88
C ALA A 40 9.62 1.53 0.36
N GLN A 41 10.70 0.86 -0.06
CA GLN A 41 10.69 -0.55 -0.46
C GLN A 41 10.08 -1.42 0.65
N THR A 42 10.59 -1.30 1.87
CA THR A 42 10.10 -2.10 3.00
C THR A 42 8.59 -1.92 3.23
N ILE A 43 8.09 -0.68 3.24
CA ILE A 43 6.69 -0.38 3.54
C ILE A 43 5.77 -0.75 2.38
N PHE A 44 6.09 -0.34 1.15
CA PHE A 44 5.18 -0.50 0.02
C PHE A 44 5.24 -1.90 -0.58
N ASP A 45 6.38 -2.60 -0.51
CA ASP A 45 6.45 -4.01 -0.92
C ASP A 45 5.67 -4.92 0.05
N GLU A 46 5.66 -4.60 1.34
CA GLU A 46 4.83 -5.30 2.33
C GLU A 46 3.33 -5.16 2.02
N LEU A 47 2.91 -3.96 1.59
CA LEU A 47 1.53 -3.70 1.16
C LEU A 47 1.21 -4.39 -0.17
N ASP A 48 2.02 -4.15 -1.19
CA ASP A 48 1.91 -4.74 -2.53
C ASP A 48 3.20 -4.54 -3.34
N GLU A 49 3.96 -5.61 -3.58
CA GLU A 49 5.20 -5.65 -4.38
C GLU A 49 5.04 -5.06 -5.80
N SER A 50 3.82 -5.00 -6.35
CA SER A 50 3.59 -4.41 -7.68
C SER A 50 3.64 -2.89 -7.69
N LEU A 51 3.67 -2.23 -6.53
CA LEU A 51 3.79 -0.78 -6.40
C LEU A 51 5.16 -0.24 -6.82
N GLN A 52 6.22 -1.05 -6.70
CA GLN A 52 7.60 -0.72 -7.11
C GLN A 52 8.01 0.70 -6.69
N PRO A 53 8.16 0.97 -5.38
CA PRO A 53 8.40 2.31 -4.88
C PRO A 53 9.77 2.84 -5.30
N GLU A 54 9.79 4.06 -5.84
CA GLU A 54 11.01 4.81 -6.15
C GLU A 54 11.00 6.16 -5.44
N VAL A 55 12.14 6.56 -4.88
CA VAL A 55 12.28 7.77 -4.09
C VAL A 55 13.43 8.59 -4.63
N TYR A 56 13.17 9.87 -4.87
CA TYR A 56 14.20 10.84 -5.16
C TYR A 56 13.97 12.13 -4.39
N LEU A 57 15.00 12.96 -4.30
CA LEU A 57 14.98 14.25 -3.63
C LEU A 57 15.00 15.33 -4.69
N LEU A 58 14.05 16.25 -4.61
CA LEU A 58 13.92 17.38 -5.52
C LEU A 58 14.27 18.67 -4.76
N GLY A 59 15.38 19.29 -5.13
CA GLY A 59 15.81 20.57 -4.59
C GLY A 59 15.52 21.71 -5.55
N VAL A 60 14.92 22.78 -5.04
CA VAL A 60 14.78 24.05 -5.77
C VAL A 60 15.63 25.10 -5.08
N LEU A 61 16.54 25.75 -5.81
CA LEU A 61 17.39 26.82 -5.31
C LEU A 61 16.55 28.07 -5.09
N MET A 62 16.58 28.65 -3.90
CA MET A 62 15.71 29.78 -3.55
C MET A 62 16.36 31.16 -3.71
N ASP A 63 17.68 31.20 -3.87
CA ASP A 63 18.44 32.43 -3.99
C ASP A 63 19.63 32.19 -4.92
N GLU A 64 19.42 32.55 -6.20
CA GLU A 64 20.47 32.47 -7.23
C GLU A 64 21.63 33.46 -6.94
N ALA A 65 21.33 34.58 -6.27
CA ALA A 65 22.33 35.61 -5.95
C ALA A 65 23.27 35.16 -4.82
N ALA A 66 22.77 34.38 -3.86
CA ALA A 66 23.57 33.78 -2.80
C ALA A 66 24.46 32.62 -3.27
N ALA A 67 24.17 32.02 -4.44
CA ALA A 67 24.93 30.88 -4.95
C ALA A 67 25.07 30.87 -6.49
N PRO A 68 25.81 31.82 -7.07
CA PRO A 68 25.93 31.98 -8.52
C PRO A 68 26.57 30.74 -9.18
N GLY A 69 25.99 30.32 -10.30
CA GLY A 69 26.47 29.18 -11.11
C GLY A 69 25.95 27.81 -10.65
N ARG A 70 25.11 27.74 -9.61
CA ARG A 70 24.44 26.52 -9.20
C ARG A 70 23.14 26.32 -10.01
N PRO A 71 22.76 25.06 -10.33
CA PRO A 71 21.53 24.79 -11.04
C PRO A 71 20.32 25.10 -10.16
N LEU A 72 19.30 25.70 -10.78
CA LEU A 72 18.03 26.07 -10.13
C LEU A 72 17.29 24.85 -9.58
N VAL A 73 17.39 23.71 -10.26
CA VAL A 73 16.79 22.44 -9.84
C VAL A 73 17.89 21.38 -9.71
N CYS A 74 17.88 20.66 -8.58
CA CYS A 74 18.74 19.50 -8.32
C CYS A 74 17.90 18.27 -8.02
N VAL A 75 18.41 17.10 -8.43
CA VAL A 75 17.81 15.80 -8.11
C VAL A 75 18.86 14.88 -7.49
N GLU A 76 18.43 14.08 -6.52
CA GLU A 76 19.20 12.96 -5.98
C GLU A 76 18.33 11.70 -6.03
N PRO A 77 18.75 10.60 -6.69
CA PRO A 77 20.05 10.42 -7.34
C PRO A 77 20.11 11.21 -8.68
N PRO A 78 21.31 11.64 -9.12
CA PRO A 78 21.46 12.46 -10.32
C PRO A 78 21.14 11.72 -11.63
N GLU A 79 21.12 10.39 -11.61
CA GLU A 79 20.73 9.56 -12.75
C GLU A 79 19.21 9.60 -13.02
N MET A 80 18.41 10.12 -12.08
CA MET A 80 16.98 10.28 -12.26
C MET A 80 16.70 11.37 -13.31
N ALA A 81 16.25 10.95 -14.49
CA ALA A 81 15.88 11.84 -15.57
C ALA A 81 14.55 12.56 -15.27
N LEU A 82 14.60 13.85 -14.97
CA LEU A 82 13.45 14.72 -15.10
C LEU A 82 13.32 15.17 -16.56
N SER A 83 12.09 15.34 -17.05
CA SER A 83 11.87 15.94 -18.36
C SER A 83 12.39 17.39 -18.37
N ASP A 84 13.04 17.81 -19.45
CA ASP A 84 13.52 19.19 -19.61
C ASP A 84 12.36 20.20 -19.45
N GLU A 85 11.17 19.82 -19.90
CA GLU A 85 9.94 20.60 -19.70
C GLU A 85 9.61 20.82 -18.23
N LEU A 86 9.75 19.79 -17.38
CA LEU A 86 9.51 19.90 -15.94
C LEU A 86 10.53 20.83 -15.29
N VAL A 87 11.81 20.73 -15.66
CA VAL A 87 12.86 21.60 -15.12
C VAL A 87 12.58 23.07 -15.48
N VAL A 88 12.22 23.34 -16.74
CA VAL A 88 11.83 24.67 -17.20
C VAL A 88 10.58 25.18 -16.47
N ALA A 89 9.57 24.33 -16.30
CA ALA A 89 8.32 24.69 -15.64
C ALA A 89 8.53 25.00 -14.15
N ILE A 90 9.34 24.19 -13.44
CA ILE A 90 9.73 24.46 -12.04
C ILE A 90 10.45 25.80 -11.96
N GLY A 91 11.40 26.07 -12.87
CA GLY A 91 12.14 27.33 -12.85
C GLY A 91 11.26 28.56 -13.10
N ALA A 92 10.35 28.49 -14.07
CA ALA A 92 9.40 29.56 -14.34
C ALA A 92 8.46 29.83 -13.15
N ARG A 93 7.99 28.76 -12.48
CA ARG A 93 7.11 28.84 -11.30
C ARG A 93 7.84 29.41 -10.09
N ASP A 94 9.08 28.98 -9.85
CA ASP A 94 9.90 29.48 -8.76
C ASP A 94 10.23 30.96 -8.92
N ALA A 95 10.66 31.39 -10.11
CA ALA A 95 10.86 32.82 -10.40
C ALA A 95 9.58 33.65 -10.20
N GLY A 96 8.40 33.07 -10.45
CA GLY A 96 7.10 33.70 -10.14
C GLY A 96 6.83 33.79 -8.64
N LEU A 97 7.11 32.72 -7.89
CA LEU A 97 6.95 32.64 -6.43
C LEU A 97 7.95 33.54 -5.68
N GLN A 98 9.20 33.65 -6.14
CA GLN A 98 10.20 34.57 -5.61
C GLN A 98 9.75 36.02 -5.78
N ARG A 99 9.29 36.40 -6.98
CA ARG A 99 8.75 37.75 -7.24
C ARG A 99 7.52 38.06 -6.37
N LEU A 100 6.66 37.07 -6.12
CA LEU A 100 5.54 37.21 -5.19
C LEU A 100 6.02 37.43 -3.75
N ARG A 101 7.05 36.71 -3.28
CA ARG A 101 7.64 36.91 -1.95
C ARG A 101 8.25 38.29 -1.78
N GLU A 102 8.98 38.77 -2.79
CA GLU A 102 9.59 40.10 -2.78
C GLU A 102 8.52 41.20 -2.77
N ALA A 103 7.45 41.05 -3.54
CA ALA A 103 6.31 41.96 -3.54
C ALA A 103 5.56 41.97 -2.20
N ASP A 104 5.35 40.80 -1.58
CA ASP A 104 4.70 40.66 -0.27
C ASP A 104 5.59 41.22 0.87
N THR A 105 6.92 41.15 0.70
CA THR A 105 7.90 41.77 1.60
C THR A 105 7.95 43.30 1.42
N LEU A 106 7.76 43.82 0.21
CA LEU A 106 7.67 45.26 -0.06
C LEU A 106 6.37 45.89 0.45
N LEU A 107 5.25 45.15 0.42
CA LEU A 107 3.97 45.53 1.06
C LEU A 107 4.06 45.68 2.58
N MET A 108 5.13 45.21 3.23
CA MET A 108 5.41 45.40 4.66
C MET A 108 6.11 46.74 4.99
N VAL A 109 6.59 47.48 3.98
CA VAL A 109 7.41 48.69 4.18
C VAL A 109 6.62 49.97 3.92
N LEU A 110 5.38 49.88 3.45
CA LEU A 110 4.49 51.04 3.35
C LEU A 110 3.59 51.10 4.60
N PRO A 111 3.79 52.06 5.52
CA PRO A 111 2.75 52.37 6.48
C PRO A 111 1.56 52.93 5.71
N ASP A 112 0.41 52.28 5.84
CA ASP A 112 -0.87 52.87 5.46
C ASP A 112 -1.10 54.10 6.35
N PRO A 113 -1.15 55.33 5.80
CA PRO A 113 -1.36 56.54 6.60
C PRO A 113 -2.78 56.63 7.19
N ASP A 114 -3.75 55.83 6.72
CA ASP A 114 -5.18 56.04 7.01
C ASP A 114 -5.93 54.82 7.59
N ALA A 115 -5.25 53.72 7.95
CA ALA A 115 -5.91 52.55 8.52
C ALA A 115 -6.28 52.70 10.02
N LEU A 116 -7.32 53.50 10.31
CA LEU A 116 -8.09 53.46 11.56
C LEU A 116 -9.04 52.25 11.60
N THR A 117 -8.50 51.04 11.52
CA THR A 117 -9.18 49.80 11.95
C THR A 117 -8.15 48.84 12.50
N THR A 118 -8.34 48.43 13.76
CA THR A 118 -7.50 47.50 14.51
C THR A 118 -7.08 46.27 13.69
N PRO A 119 -5.77 46.06 13.42
CA PRO A 119 -5.28 44.87 12.75
C PRO A 119 -5.14 43.73 13.77
N THR A 120 -6.19 42.94 13.98
CA THR A 120 -6.08 41.70 14.75
C THR A 120 -5.47 40.60 13.88
N ALA A 121 -4.17 40.39 14.11
CA ALA A 121 -3.29 39.27 13.76
C ALA A 121 -2.16 39.67 12.82
N ARG A 122 -1.02 40.09 13.41
CA ARG A 122 0.27 40.01 12.70
C ARG A 122 0.51 38.55 12.37
N GLU A 123 0.42 38.18 11.09
CA GLU A 123 0.84 36.86 10.63
C GLU A 123 2.28 36.61 11.04
N THR A 124 2.53 35.50 11.74
CA THR A 124 3.87 35.17 12.19
C THR A 124 4.74 34.73 11.01
N GLU A 125 6.06 34.84 11.16
CA GLU A 125 7.02 34.31 10.19
C GLU A 125 6.80 32.81 9.93
N VAL A 126 6.37 32.07 10.97
CA VAL A 126 6.00 30.66 10.89
C VAL A 126 4.79 30.42 9.99
N ASP A 127 3.78 31.30 10.05
CA ASP A 127 2.57 31.19 9.20
C ASP A 127 2.87 31.49 7.74
N ARG A 128 3.79 32.42 7.47
CA ARG A 128 4.28 32.74 6.11
C ARG A 128 5.05 31.58 5.51
N GLU A 129 6.01 31.06 6.26
CA GLU A 129 6.81 29.91 5.86
C GLU A 129 5.92 28.67 5.61
N ARG A 130 4.92 28.44 6.46
CA ARG A 130 3.95 27.37 6.27
C ARG A 130 3.16 27.52 4.98
N ARG A 131 2.57 28.70 4.72
CA ARG A 131 1.80 28.97 3.49
C ARG A 131 2.66 28.83 2.25
N PHE A 132 3.90 29.35 2.30
CA PHE A 132 4.83 29.20 1.20
C PHE A 132 5.14 27.73 0.90
N SER A 133 5.56 26.95 1.90
CA SER A 133 5.88 25.53 1.68
C SER A 133 4.67 24.73 1.21
N THR A 134 3.46 25.10 1.64
CA THR A 134 2.21 24.52 1.13
C THR A 134 1.99 24.88 -0.34
N GLY A 135 2.13 26.15 -0.72
CA GLY A 135 1.98 26.60 -2.11
C GLY A 135 3.02 26.00 -3.06
N LEU A 136 4.29 25.94 -2.64
CA LEU A 136 5.35 25.31 -3.42
C LEU A 136 5.11 23.81 -3.58
N ARG A 137 4.69 23.10 -2.51
CA ARG A 137 4.31 21.68 -2.62
C ARG A 137 3.19 21.46 -3.64
N ALA A 138 2.12 22.24 -3.56
CA ALA A 138 0.99 22.12 -4.48
C ALA A 138 1.43 22.33 -5.94
N ALA A 139 2.27 23.34 -6.19
CA ALA A 139 2.85 23.58 -7.51
C ALA A 139 3.74 22.43 -7.99
N LEU A 140 4.63 21.91 -7.14
CA LEU A 140 5.47 20.76 -7.49
C LEU A 140 4.63 19.52 -7.79
N GLN A 141 3.60 19.25 -7.00
CA GLN A 141 2.69 18.13 -7.20
C GLN A 141 1.95 18.21 -8.53
N GLU A 142 1.46 19.40 -8.90
CA GLU A 142 0.79 19.68 -10.18
C GLU A 142 1.76 19.46 -11.34
N LEU A 143 2.98 19.99 -11.25
CA LEU A 143 3.99 19.85 -12.29
C LEU A 143 4.43 18.40 -12.51
N LEU A 144 4.64 17.64 -11.43
CA LEU A 144 4.96 16.21 -11.50
C LEU A 144 3.83 15.42 -12.19
N ALA A 145 2.58 15.72 -11.84
CA ALA A 145 1.42 15.06 -12.44
C ALA A 145 1.25 15.36 -13.94
N ILE A 146 1.65 16.55 -14.41
CA ILE A 146 1.54 16.95 -15.82
C ILE A 146 2.71 16.43 -16.64
N HIS A 147 3.95 16.69 -16.20
CA HIS A 147 5.14 16.57 -17.05
C HIS A 147 5.94 15.28 -16.83
N HIS A 148 5.60 14.47 -15.84
CA HIS A 148 6.36 13.28 -15.47
C HIS A 148 5.46 12.03 -15.38
N ASP A 149 4.35 12.10 -14.65
CA ASP A 149 3.46 10.95 -14.42
C ASP A 149 2.75 10.44 -15.70
N GLN A 150 2.55 11.31 -16.71
CA GLN A 150 1.81 10.96 -17.93
C GLN A 150 2.57 10.02 -18.88
N HIS A 151 3.90 9.92 -18.75
CA HIS A 151 4.73 9.18 -19.71
C HIS A 151 4.98 7.73 -19.27
N ASP A 152 5.05 7.45 -17.97
CA ASP A 152 5.56 6.17 -17.45
C ASP A 152 4.56 5.35 -16.61
N ASP A 153 3.26 5.68 -16.64
CA ASP A 153 2.21 5.03 -15.82
C ASP A 153 2.58 5.00 -14.33
N VAL A 154 3.23 6.05 -13.85
CA VAL A 154 3.61 6.28 -12.46
C VAL A 154 2.72 7.34 -11.83
N ILE A 155 2.68 7.38 -10.50
CA ILE A 155 2.07 8.45 -9.72
C ILE A 155 3.10 8.96 -8.74
N SER A 156 3.39 10.25 -8.81
CA SER A 156 4.35 10.92 -7.93
C SER A 156 3.65 11.60 -6.76
N PHE A 157 4.26 11.59 -5.58
CA PHE A 157 3.80 12.29 -4.39
C PHE A 157 4.96 13.04 -3.75
N CYS A 158 4.79 14.33 -3.48
CA CYS A 158 5.85 15.16 -2.90
C CYS A 158 5.56 15.60 -1.46
N SER A 159 6.59 15.55 -0.61
CA SER A 159 6.56 16.13 0.72
C SER A 159 6.64 17.67 0.63
N ARG A 160 6.24 18.36 1.70
CA ARG A 160 6.40 19.82 1.77
C ARG A 160 7.90 20.16 1.79
N PRO A 161 8.37 21.09 0.92
CA PRO A 161 9.77 21.47 0.84
C PRO A 161 10.33 22.00 2.17
N VAL A 162 11.56 21.60 2.48
CA VAL A 162 12.31 21.98 3.69
C VAL A 162 13.60 22.69 3.29
N PRO A 163 13.95 23.84 3.92
CA PRO A 163 15.24 24.48 3.68
C PRO A 163 16.40 23.61 4.20
N VAL A 164 17.45 23.46 3.40
CA VAL A 164 18.70 22.80 3.79
C VAL A 164 19.88 23.78 3.69
N THR A 165 21.02 23.42 4.28
CA THR A 165 22.20 24.30 4.42
C THR A 165 22.77 24.79 3.09
N GLY A 166 22.56 24.09 1.98
CA GLY A 166 23.05 24.50 0.67
C GLY A 166 22.21 25.54 -0.08
N GLY A 167 21.21 26.17 0.56
CA GLY A 167 20.35 27.19 -0.06
C GLY A 167 19.17 26.63 -0.87
N TYR A 168 19.02 25.30 -0.89
CA TYR A 168 17.91 24.62 -1.55
C TYR A 168 16.74 24.44 -0.61
N ARG A 169 15.54 24.40 -1.18
CA ARG A 169 14.36 23.79 -0.56
C ARG A 169 14.15 22.42 -1.16
N VAL A 170 14.24 21.40 -0.31
CA VAL A 170 14.26 20.00 -0.71
C VAL A 170 12.94 19.35 -0.36
N SER A 171 12.35 18.66 -1.33
CA SER A 171 11.19 17.79 -1.15
C SER A 171 11.61 16.35 -1.37
N THR A 172 11.06 15.44 -0.56
CA THR A 172 11.12 14.01 -0.83
C THR A 172 9.97 13.68 -1.79
N VAL A 173 10.29 13.05 -2.91
CA VAL A 173 9.30 12.57 -3.89
C VAL A 173 9.26 11.05 -3.83
N LEU A 174 8.07 10.49 -3.69
CA LEU A 174 7.79 9.07 -3.77
C LEU A 174 7.00 8.81 -5.05
N GLN A 175 7.48 7.87 -5.86
CA GLN A 175 6.80 7.35 -7.03
C GLN A 175 6.32 5.93 -6.77
N LEU A 176 5.12 5.64 -7.28
CA LEU A 176 4.52 4.31 -7.25
C LEU A 176 3.94 4.00 -8.64
N GLN A 177 3.87 2.72 -8.98
CA GLN A 177 3.22 2.24 -10.19
C GLN A 177 1.72 2.56 -10.18
N GLY A 178 1.27 3.32 -11.16
CA GLY A 178 -0.06 3.91 -11.23
C GLY A 178 -1.18 2.88 -11.36
N ARG A 179 -1.00 1.87 -12.23
CA ARG A 179 -1.95 0.73 -12.32
C ARG A 179 -2.09 -0.03 -11.02
N ALA A 180 -0.98 -0.32 -10.35
CA ALA A 180 -0.99 -1.03 -9.07
C ALA A 180 -1.71 -0.18 -8.01
N TYR A 181 -1.33 1.09 -7.88
CA TYR A 181 -1.94 2.03 -6.94
C TYR A 181 -3.46 2.17 -7.13
N ARG A 182 -3.93 2.35 -8.37
CA ARG A 182 -5.36 2.51 -8.71
C ARG A 182 -6.15 1.19 -8.65
N SER A 183 -5.49 0.03 -8.55
CA SER A 183 -6.18 -1.26 -8.44
C SER A 183 -6.79 -1.49 -7.05
N HIS A 184 -6.33 -0.74 -6.04
CA HIS A 184 -6.78 -0.88 -4.66
C HIS A 184 -8.04 -0.03 -4.38
N PRO A 185 -8.96 -0.50 -3.51
CA PRO A 185 -10.16 0.25 -3.16
C PRO A 185 -9.85 1.62 -2.53
N THR A 186 -10.56 2.64 -3.01
CA THR A 186 -10.52 4.01 -2.46
C THR A 186 -11.93 4.48 -2.08
N ILE A 187 -11.97 5.42 -1.15
CA ILE A 187 -13.11 6.25 -0.81
C ILE A 187 -12.89 7.58 -1.54
N ILE A 188 -13.88 8.12 -2.23
CA ILE A 188 -13.79 9.47 -2.78
C ILE A 188 -14.58 10.40 -1.86
N PRO A 189 -13.94 11.19 -0.99
CA PRO A 189 -14.67 12.09 -0.12
C PRO A 189 -15.52 13.05 -0.99
N PRO A 190 -16.76 13.36 -0.61
CA PRO A 190 -17.67 14.17 -1.42
C PRO A 190 -17.23 15.63 -1.60
N ASP A 191 -16.11 16.07 -1.01
CA ASP A 191 -15.62 17.44 -1.07
C ASP A 191 -14.10 17.46 -1.30
N GLU A 192 -13.68 17.36 -2.57
CA GLU A 192 -12.30 17.59 -3.01
C GLU A 192 -11.88 19.07 -2.89
N SER A 193 -12.76 19.95 -2.40
CA SER A 193 -12.56 21.41 -2.35
C SER A 193 -11.82 21.91 -1.10
N ALA A 194 -11.50 21.05 -0.14
CA ALA A 194 -10.76 21.47 1.04
C ALA A 194 -9.26 21.50 0.72
N GLY A 195 -8.79 22.69 0.37
CA GLY A 195 -7.38 23.01 0.17
C GLY A 195 -6.47 22.44 1.26
N ASP A 196 -5.21 22.33 0.87
CA ASP A 196 -4.04 21.67 1.48
C ASP A 196 -3.77 21.94 2.98
N SER A 197 -4.76 21.61 3.80
CA SER A 197 -4.76 21.70 5.25
C SER A 197 -4.15 20.44 5.85
N VAL A 198 -3.72 20.54 7.11
CA VAL A 198 -3.21 19.41 7.91
C VAL A 198 -4.32 18.37 8.20
N ASP A 199 -5.53 18.63 7.72
CA ASP A 199 -6.78 17.93 7.98
C ASP A 199 -7.37 17.23 6.73
N ARG A 200 -6.55 16.94 5.71
CA ARG A 200 -6.98 16.12 4.56
C ARG A 200 -7.42 14.74 5.04
N LEU A 201 -8.54 14.23 4.53
CA LEU A 201 -8.96 12.85 4.77
C LEU A 201 -8.16 11.88 3.90
N ALA A 202 -7.72 10.77 4.48
CA ALA A 202 -7.11 9.70 3.69
C ALA A 202 -8.17 8.95 2.89
N VAL A 203 -7.93 8.77 1.60
CA VAL A 203 -8.87 8.10 0.68
C VAL A 203 -8.73 6.58 0.70
N SER A 204 -7.58 6.06 1.14
CA SER A 204 -7.31 4.63 1.27
C SER A 204 -6.18 4.40 2.29
N LEU A 205 -5.93 3.14 2.65
CA LEU A 205 -4.75 2.79 3.44
C LEU A 205 -3.45 3.15 2.71
N LEU A 206 -3.40 2.99 1.39
CA LEU A 206 -2.24 3.38 0.57
C LEU A 206 -1.99 4.89 0.63
N ASP A 207 -3.03 5.69 0.42
CA ASP A 207 -2.93 7.15 0.53
C ASP A 207 -2.45 7.59 1.92
N ALA A 208 -2.98 6.93 2.98
CA ALA A 208 -2.53 7.16 4.34
C ALA A 208 -1.04 6.78 4.53
N ALA A 209 -0.59 5.67 3.96
CA ALA A 209 0.80 5.23 4.04
C ALA A 209 1.75 6.21 3.34
N VAL A 210 1.40 6.65 2.13
CA VAL A 210 2.10 7.70 1.39
C VAL A 210 2.21 8.98 2.22
N PHE A 211 1.09 9.46 2.77
CA PHE A 211 1.08 10.66 3.60
C PHE A 211 1.99 10.53 4.81
N ARG A 212 1.91 9.40 5.55
CA ARG A 212 2.74 9.16 6.74
C ARG A 212 4.22 9.03 6.40
N PHE A 213 4.54 8.37 5.29
CA PHE A 213 5.91 8.27 4.77
C PHE A 213 6.50 9.67 4.50
N LEU A 214 5.78 10.51 3.75
CA LEU A 214 6.25 11.86 3.38
C LEU A 214 6.36 12.79 4.60
N VAL A 215 5.42 12.71 5.53
CA VAL A 215 5.47 13.49 6.78
C VAL A 215 6.69 13.09 7.62
N GLU A 216 7.00 11.81 7.74
CA GLU A 216 8.13 11.35 8.54
C GLU A 216 9.47 11.73 7.90
N HIS A 217 9.60 11.58 6.58
CA HIS A 217 10.81 11.99 5.86
C HIS A 217 11.00 13.51 5.87
N ARG A 218 9.91 14.31 5.85
CA ARG A 218 10.00 15.75 6.09
C ARG A 218 10.57 16.09 7.47
N LYS A 219 10.12 15.41 8.54
CA LYS A 219 10.68 15.66 9.90
C LYS A 219 12.17 15.35 9.95
N ARG A 220 12.60 14.30 9.24
CA ARG A 220 14.01 13.92 9.14
C ARG A 220 14.82 14.93 8.32
N LEU A 221 14.26 15.51 7.27
CA LEU A 221 14.89 16.63 6.54
C LEU A 221 15.07 17.87 7.43
N LEU A 222 14.16 18.10 8.38
CA LEU A 222 14.25 19.20 9.35
C LEU A 222 15.24 18.95 10.49
N ALA A 223 15.81 17.74 10.61
CA ALA A 223 16.80 17.45 11.64
C ALA A 223 18.10 18.23 11.37
N PRO A 224 18.94 18.50 12.39
CA PRO A 224 20.17 19.29 12.23
C PRO A 224 21.17 18.75 11.20
N ASP A 225 21.17 17.43 10.97
CA ASP A 225 22.08 16.74 10.05
C ASP A 225 21.32 15.64 9.28
N PRO A 226 20.51 16.02 8.27
CA PRO A 226 19.62 15.09 7.59
C PRO A 226 20.43 14.07 6.78
N GLY A 227 20.18 12.79 7.03
CA GLY A 227 20.92 11.65 6.46
C GLY A 227 21.78 10.93 7.50
N LEU A 228 22.25 11.62 8.54
CA LEU A 228 23.10 11.02 9.58
C LEU A 228 22.36 9.91 10.34
N GLY A 229 22.88 8.69 10.25
CA GLY A 229 22.42 7.56 11.07
C GLY A 229 21.02 7.04 10.69
N MET A 230 20.44 7.49 9.56
CA MET A 230 19.13 7.00 9.10
C MET A 230 19.16 5.53 8.70
N LEU A 231 20.29 5.04 8.18
CA LEU A 231 20.51 3.62 7.89
C LEU A 231 20.85 2.80 9.15
N ALA A 232 21.27 3.43 10.24
CA ALA A 232 21.56 2.71 11.49
C ALA A 232 20.37 2.71 12.47
N ARG A 233 19.45 3.67 12.30
CA ARG A 233 18.23 3.88 13.10
C ARG A 233 17.02 3.89 12.17
N HIS A 234 16.76 2.75 11.55
CA HIS A 234 15.56 2.57 10.74
C HIS A 234 14.32 2.80 11.61
N HIS A 235 13.27 3.39 11.01
CA HIS A 235 11.96 3.36 11.66
C HIS A 235 11.41 1.96 11.52
N ASP A 236 10.70 1.51 12.55
CA ASP A 236 9.91 0.29 12.47
C ASP A 236 8.81 0.47 11.39
N PRO A 237 8.88 -0.23 10.24
CA PRO A 237 7.91 -0.09 9.16
C PRO A 237 6.47 -0.35 9.65
N ASP A 238 6.33 -1.30 10.58
CA ASP A 238 5.10 -1.61 11.28
C ASP A 238 4.51 -0.40 12.01
N GLU A 239 5.35 0.44 12.63
CA GLU A 239 4.88 1.64 13.32
C GLU A 239 4.30 2.66 12.34
N LEU A 240 4.93 2.83 11.18
CA LEU A 240 4.47 3.71 10.11
C LEU A 240 3.16 3.20 9.50
N LEU A 241 3.06 1.90 9.22
CA LEU A 241 1.83 1.27 8.74
C LEU A 241 0.72 1.40 9.77
N ARG A 242 0.99 1.13 11.05
CA ARG A 242 0.02 1.32 12.14
C ARG A 242 -0.41 2.78 12.27
N ALA A 243 0.49 3.74 12.04
CA ALA A 243 0.14 5.15 11.99
C ALA A 243 -0.73 5.49 10.77
N ALA A 244 -0.51 4.85 9.63
CA ALA A 244 -1.34 4.98 8.43
C ALA A 244 -2.74 4.42 8.66
N GLY A 245 -2.87 3.23 9.27
CA GLY A 245 -4.16 2.66 9.63
C GLY A 245 -4.95 3.54 10.62
N ARG A 246 -4.27 4.15 11.60
CA ARG A 246 -4.88 5.16 12.48
C ARG A 246 -5.41 6.36 11.68
N TYR A 247 -4.57 6.95 10.84
CA TYR A 247 -4.93 8.11 10.02
C TYR A 247 -6.08 7.80 9.05
N PHE A 248 -6.11 6.59 8.49
CA PHE A 248 -7.20 6.17 7.61
C PHE A 248 -8.53 6.02 8.35
N MET A 249 -8.52 5.55 9.60
CA MET A 249 -9.73 5.46 10.43
C MET A 249 -10.26 6.84 10.89
N ASP A 250 -9.47 7.91 10.78
CA ASP A 250 -9.96 9.26 11.03
C ASP A 250 -10.92 9.71 9.91
N THR A 251 -10.82 9.14 8.70
CA THR A 251 -11.72 9.41 7.58
C THR A 251 -13.18 9.06 7.88
N PRO A 252 -13.54 7.80 8.20
CA PRO A 252 -14.92 7.47 8.56
C PRO A 252 -15.38 8.20 9.83
N ALA A 253 -14.48 8.46 10.79
CA ALA A 253 -14.80 9.25 11.98
C ALA A 253 -15.30 10.66 11.62
N ARG A 254 -14.54 11.35 10.75
CA ARG A 254 -14.83 12.72 10.29
C ARG A 254 -16.02 12.79 9.35
N LEU A 255 -16.17 11.84 8.43
CA LEU A 255 -17.31 11.82 7.50
C LEU A 255 -18.64 11.64 8.24
N ILE A 256 -18.67 10.79 9.26
CA ILE A 256 -19.90 10.51 10.00
C ILE A 256 -20.17 11.57 11.05
N ASN A 257 -19.16 11.94 11.84
CA ASN A 257 -19.33 12.83 12.99
C ASN A 257 -18.16 13.84 13.10
N PRO A 258 -18.18 14.92 12.28
CA PRO A 258 -17.10 15.91 12.24
C PRO A 258 -16.79 16.56 13.59
N GLU A 259 -17.83 16.84 14.40
CA GLU A 259 -17.71 17.51 15.70
C GLU A 259 -16.99 16.66 16.75
N LYS A 260 -16.97 15.34 16.57
CA LYS A 260 -16.32 14.38 17.48
C LYS A 260 -15.14 13.65 16.84
N ALA A 261 -14.59 14.18 15.75
CA ALA A 261 -13.51 13.57 14.95
C ALA A 261 -12.19 13.21 15.68
N LEU A 262 -12.04 13.52 16.97
CA LEU A 262 -10.89 13.13 17.81
C LEU A 262 -10.90 11.66 18.25
N LEU A 263 -11.84 10.86 17.75
CA LEU A 263 -12.08 9.48 18.17
C LEU A 263 -11.02 8.52 17.62
N ARG A 264 -10.44 7.72 18.52
CA ARG A 264 -9.39 6.74 18.20
C ARG A 264 -9.97 5.42 17.68
N LEU A 265 -10.79 5.47 16.62
CA LEU A 265 -11.52 4.29 16.10
C LEU A 265 -10.60 3.10 15.85
N PHE A 266 -9.42 3.31 15.24
CA PHE A 266 -8.44 2.25 15.00
C PHE A 266 -8.00 1.56 16.30
N SER A 267 -7.61 2.34 17.32
CA SER A 267 -7.18 1.80 18.61
C SER A 267 -8.32 1.09 19.32
N THR A 268 -9.53 1.65 19.27
CA THR A 268 -10.72 1.03 19.84
C THR A 268 -11.02 -0.32 19.18
N CYS A 269 -11.00 -0.41 17.85
CA CYS A 269 -11.24 -1.67 17.13
C CYS A 269 -10.17 -2.71 17.48
N ASN A 270 -8.89 -2.31 17.58
CA ASN A 270 -7.82 -3.19 18.04
C ASN A 270 -8.04 -3.70 19.48
N THR A 271 -8.49 -2.84 20.40
CA THR A 271 -8.80 -3.28 21.76
C THR A 271 -9.99 -4.23 21.77
N LEU A 272 -11.08 -3.91 21.07
CA LEU A 272 -12.27 -4.77 20.99
C LEU A 272 -11.96 -6.15 20.36
N SER A 273 -11.14 -6.19 19.30
CA SER A 273 -10.74 -7.45 18.67
C SER A 273 -9.84 -8.30 19.59
N SER A 274 -9.10 -7.67 20.51
CA SER A 274 -8.26 -8.36 21.50
C SER A 274 -9.03 -8.93 22.71
N LEU A 275 -10.25 -8.48 22.97
CA LEU A 275 -10.99 -8.90 24.17
C LEU A 275 -11.78 -10.19 23.94
N ARG A 276 -11.57 -11.19 24.80
CA ARG A 276 -12.44 -12.38 24.84
C ARG A 276 -13.65 -12.14 25.72
N TYR A 277 -14.75 -12.83 25.42
CA TYR A 277 -15.94 -12.88 26.27
C TYR A 277 -16.35 -14.34 26.44
N GLU A 278 -16.51 -14.77 27.71
CA GLU A 278 -16.85 -16.17 28.06
C GLU A 278 -15.94 -17.24 27.41
N GLY A 279 -14.68 -16.87 27.11
CA GLY A 279 -13.69 -17.74 26.47
C GLY A 279 -13.74 -17.79 24.95
N ASN A 280 -14.76 -17.20 24.32
CA ASN A 280 -14.92 -17.14 22.86
C ASN A 280 -14.16 -15.96 22.24
N ASP A 281 -13.76 -16.16 20.98
CA ASP A 281 -13.11 -15.14 20.16
C ASP A 281 -14.07 -14.02 19.75
N SER A 282 -13.52 -12.86 19.44
CA SER A 282 -14.26 -11.70 18.92
C SER A 282 -14.75 -11.95 17.50
N ARG A 283 -16.01 -12.38 17.39
CA ARG A 283 -16.77 -12.38 16.14
C ARG A 283 -17.93 -11.41 16.24
N GLY A 284 -18.23 -10.74 15.12
CA GLY A 284 -19.35 -9.80 15.09
C GLY A 284 -19.11 -8.62 14.17
N GLY A 285 -20.09 -7.72 14.16
CA GLY A 285 -20.10 -6.57 13.26
C GLY A 285 -20.46 -5.28 13.98
N MET A 286 -19.87 -4.18 13.52
CA MET A 286 -20.24 -2.83 13.92
C MET A 286 -20.45 -1.96 12.68
N LEU A 287 -21.67 -1.47 12.49
CA LEU A 287 -22.03 -0.47 11.48
C LEU A 287 -21.74 0.92 12.02
N ILE A 288 -20.91 1.67 11.31
CA ILE A 288 -20.58 3.04 11.63
C ILE A 288 -21.35 3.94 10.66
N SER A 289 -22.27 4.74 11.19
CA SER A 289 -23.10 5.66 10.39
C SER A 289 -23.70 6.77 11.26
N ARG A 290 -24.26 7.79 10.63
CA ARG A 290 -25.07 8.79 11.36
C ARG A 290 -26.34 8.13 11.88
N ARG A 291 -26.83 8.59 13.03
CA ARG A 291 -28.11 8.10 13.58
C ARG A 291 -29.25 8.36 12.58
N GLY A 292 -30.11 7.37 12.38
CA GLY A 292 -31.21 7.46 11.42
C GLY A 292 -30.78 7.36 9.95
N HIS A 293 -29.62 6.78 9.65
CA HIS A 293 -29.17 6.54 8.28
C HIS A 293 -30.23 5.75 7.47
N PRO A 294 -30.60 6.19 6.24
CA PRO A 294 -31.69 5.60 5.48
C PRO A 294 -31.46 4.12 5.09
N ASN A 295 -30.20 3.71 4.96
CA ASN A 295 -29.82 2.32 4.69
C ASN A 295 -29.50 1.51 5.96
N VAL A 296 -29.95 1.94 7.13
CA VAL A 296 -29.79 1.19 8.39
C VAL A 296 -31.14 0.98 9.05
N GLU A 297 -31.55 -0.29 9.17
CA GLU A 297 -32.72 -0.68 9.95
C GLU A 297 -32.31 -0.88 11.41
N MET A 298 -32.92 -0.12 12.33
CA MET A 298 -32.70 -0.29 13.77
C MET A 298 -33.65 -1.34 14.32
N LEU A 299 -33.11 -2.44 14.84
CA LEU A 299 -33.88 -3.53 15.44
C LEU A 299 -34.05 -3.32 16.96
N LEU A 300 -33.01 -2.78 17.61
CA LEU A 300 -33.00 -2.47 19.02
C LEU A 300 -32.33 -1.12 19.25
N VAL A 301 -32.92 -0.28 20.11
CA VAL A 301 -32.37 1.02 20.49
C VAL A 301 -32.07 1.03 21.99
N LEU A 302 -30.87 1.45 22.37
CA LEU A 302 -30.48 1.59 23.76
C LEU A 302 -31.00 2.92 24.32
N THR A 303 -31.79 2.86 25.40
CA THR A 303 -32.23 4.08 26.11
C THR A 303 -31.05 4.88 26.68
N ARG A 304 -29.95 4.19 27.01
CA ARG A 304 -28.68 4.77 27.42
C ARG A 304 -27.57 4.23 26.51
N PRO A 305 -27.12 5.02 25.51
CA PRO A 305 -26.01 4.62 24.65
C PRO A 305 -24.74 4.29 25.46
N VAL A 306 -23.97 3.33 24.97
CA VAL A 306 -22.74 2.88 25.60
C VAL A 306 -21.55 3.54 24.93
N ALA A 307 -20.72 4.25 25.69
CA ALA A 307 -19.50 4.85 25.15
C ALA A 307 -18.61 3.78 24.51
N LEU A 308 -18.10 4.06 23.30
CA LEU A 308 -17.28 3.10 22.56
C LEU A 308 -15.96 2.78 23.28
N SER A 309 -15.48 3.70 24.12
CA SER A 309 -14.33 3.51 25.02
C SER A 309 -14.59 2.57 26.19
N TYR A 310 -15.85 2.26 26.51
CA TYR A 310 -16.20 1.33 27.59
C TYR A 310 -16.22 -0.11 27.09
N PHE A 311 -15.02 -0.62 26.80
CA PHE A 311 -14.81 -1.89 26.10
C PHE A 311 -15.54 -3.11 26.68
N PRO A 312 -15.63 -3.33 28.01
CA PRO A 312 -16.35 -4.49 28.56
C PRO A 312 -17.83 -4.52 28.17
N ALA A 313 -18.50 -3.37 28.17
CA ALA A 313 -19.90 -3.29 27.80
C ALA A 313 -20.10 -3.43 26.28
N VAL A 314 -19.25 -2.76 25.48
CA VAL A 314 -19.29 -2.91 24.02
C VAL A 314 -19.04 -4.37 23.63
N ARG A 315 -18.08 -5.04 24.27
CA ARG A 315 -17.78 -6.45 24.00
C ARG A 315 -18.96 -7.35 24.34
N LYS A 316 -19.64 -7.11 25.46
CA LYS A 316 -20.88 -7.82 25.84
C LYS A 316 -22.00 -7.60 24.82
N LEU A 317 -22.14 -6.37 24.29
CA LEU A 317 -23.14 -6.09 23.26
C LEU A 317 -22.80 -6.81 21.95
N LEU A 318 -21.52 -6.89 21.60
CA LEU A 318 -21.05 -7.53 20.37
C LEU A 318 -21.41 -9.03 20.31
N GLU A 319 -21.59 -9.70 21.45
CA GLU A 319 -22.10 -11.09 21.50
C GLU A 319 -23.51 -11.27 20.94
N MET A 320 -24.28 -10.19 20.85
CA MET A 320 -25.61 -10.20 20.23
C MET A 320 -25.57 -9.92 18.72
N SER A 321 -24.37 -9.71 18.15
CA SER A 321 -24.18 -9.53 16.71
C SER A 321 -23.90 -10.85 16.00
N ASN A 322 -24.26 -10.93 14.72
CA ASN A 322 -24.03 -12.07 13.84
C ASN A 322 -23.80 -11.58 12.40
N GLU A 323 -23.92 -12.45 11.39
CA GLU A 323 -23.72 -12.07 9.99
C GLU A 323 -24.72 -11.03 9.49
N ASP A 324 -25.94 -11.02 10.04
CA ASP A 324 -27.02 -10.11 9.63
C ASP A 324 -27.18 -8.89 10.54
N ILE A 325 -26.95 -9.07 11.85
CA ILE A 325 -27.19 -8.05 12.89
C ILE A 325 -25.87 -7.55 13.43
N SER A 326 -25.71 -6.23 13.48
CA SER A 326 -24.49 -5.55 13.90
C SER A 326 -24.78 -4.46 14.94
N LEU A 327 -23.77 -4.11 15.73
CA LEU A 327 -23.83 -2.95 16.60
C LEU A 327 -23.93 -1.68 15.76
N LEU A 328 -24.76 -0.73 16.19
CA LEU A 328 -24.87 0.58 15.55
C LEU A 328 -24.05 1.62 16.30
N CYS A 329 -23.10 2.23 15.61
CA CYS A 329 -22.15 3.19 16.17
C CYS A 329 -22.18 4.51 15.40
N ASP A 330 -22.22 5.63 16.13
CA ASP A 330 -22.14 6.99 15.57
C ASP A 330 -20.73 7.61 15.72
N THR A 331 -19.73 6.72 15.72
CA THR A 331 -18.29 6.93 16.02
C THR A 331 -17.94 7.10 17.50
N ASP A 332 -18.84 7.61 18.33
CA ASP A 332 -18.59 7.88 19.75
C ASP A 332 -19.23 6.84 20.67
N VAL A 333 -20.47 6.47 20.39
CA VAL A 333 -21.24 5.55 21.22
C VAL A 333 -21.89 4.44 20.39
N ILE A 334 -22.12 3.30 21.04
CA ILE A 334 -23.04 2.29 20.56
C ILE A 334 -24.45 2.69 21.00
N TYR A 335 -25.36 2.89 20.05
CA TYR A 335 -26.72 3.34 20.33
C TYR A 335 -27.79 2.27 20.08
N GLY A 336 -27.43 1.13 19.50
CA GLY A 336 -28.39 0.06 19.20
C GLY A 336 -27.80 -1.13 18.48
N LEU A 337 -28.70 -2.02 18.04
CA LEU A 337 -28.41 -3.11 17.10
C LEU A 337 -29.30 -2.95 15.86
N GLY A 338 -28.76 -3.30 14.71
CA GLY A 338 -29.46 -3.17 13.45
C GLY A 338 -28.74 -3.84 12.31
N ARG A 339 -29.23 -3.62 11.10
CA ARG A 339 -28.69 -4.23 9.89
C ARG A 339 -28.75 -3.27 8.70
N PRO A 340 -27.91 -3.47 7.68
CA PRO A 340 -28.05 -2.73 6.43
C PRO A 340 -29.41 -3.03 5.79
N THR A 341 -30.04 -2.01 5.20
CA THR A 341 -31.33 -2.16 4.50
C THR A 341 -31.37 -1.37 3.20
N GLY A 342 -32.21 -1.82 2.27
CA GLY A 342 -32.34 -1.24 0.94
C GLY A 342 -31.07 -1.39 0.09
N VAL A 343 -30.96 -0.56 -0.95
CA VAL A 343 -29.78 -0.48 -1.81
C VAL A 343 -28.95 0.71 -1.36
N TYR A 344 -27.75 0.44 -0.84
CA TYR A 344 -26.80 1.50 -0.49
C TYR A 344 -25.98 1.90 -1.72
N GLU A 345 -25.89 3.20 -1.96
CA GLU A 345 -25.06 3.77 -3.02
C GLU A 345 -23.67 4.12 -2.46
N PRO A 346 -22.60 3.41 -2.87
CA PRO A 346 -21.26 3.62 -2.31
C PRO A 346 -20.74 5.05 -2.48
N ILE A 347 -21.25 5.82 -3.44
CA ILE A 347 -20.82 7.22 -3.66
C ILE A 347 -21.08 8.14 -2.46
N ARG A 348 -21.94 7.75 -1.51
CA ARG A 348 -22.29 8.56 -0.33
C ARG A 348 -21.22 8.59 0.75
N HIS A 349 -20.40 7.52 0.85
CA HIS A 349 -19.30 7.42 1.82
C HIS A 349 -19.70 7.73 3.29
N ASP A 350 -20.93 7.39 3.68
CA ASP A 350 -21.53 7.69 4.99
C ASP A 350 -21.97 6.45 5.79
N LEU A 351 -21.71 5.25 5.25
CA LEU A 351 -21.99 3.97 5.90
C LEU A 351 -20.78 3.03 5.78
N PHE A 352 -20.15 2.75 6.92
CA PHE A 352 -18.99 1.86 7.02
C PHE A 352 -19.31 0.66 7.89
N PHE A 353 -18.57 -0.42 7.69
CA PHE A 353 -18.73 -1.63 8.47
C PHE A 353 -17.38 -2.11 9.00
N VAL A 354 -17.29 -2.36 10.30
CA VAL A 354 -16.15 -3.01 10.93
C VAL A 354 -16.55 -4.44 11.24
N ALA A 355 -15.90 -5.40 10.59
CA ALA A 355 -16.12 -6.82 10.82
C ALA A 355 -15.03 -7.35 11.76
N PHE A 356 -15.40 -7.85 12.93
CA PHE A 356 -14.51 -8.59 13.82
C PHE A 356 -14.53 -10.05 13.39
N THR A 357 -13.42 -10.54 12.83
CA THR A 357 -13.37 -11.85 12.16
C THR A 357 -12.81 -12.94 13.07
N GLN A 358 -11.74 -12.62 13.81
CA GLN A 358 -11.06 -13.49 14.76
C GLN A 358 -10.43 -12.67 15.89
N HIS A 359 -9.88 -13.34 16.90
CA HIS A 359 -9.13 -12.67 17.96
C HIS A 359 -7.94 -11.89 17.39
N PHE A 360 -7.85 -10.59 17.68
CA PHE A 360 -6.90 -9.63 17.08
C PHE A 360 -7.08 -9.34 15.58
N HIS A 361 -8.14 -9.85 14.93
CA HIS A 361 -8.41 -9.62 13.51
C HIS A 361 -9.72 -8.84 13.29
N TRP A 362 -9.64 -7.79 12.47
CA TRP A 362 -10.82 -7.07 12.01
C TRP A 362 -10.60 -6.40 10.67
N ASP A 363 -11.70 -6.21 9.94
CA ASP A 363 -11.72 -5.64 8.60
C ASP A 363 -12.53 -4.34 8.60
N LEU A 364 -12.08 -3.34 7.85
CA LEU A 364 -12.88 -2.16 7.50
C LEU A 364 -13.47 -2.35 6.11
N LEU A 365 -14.79 -2.19 5.99
CA LEU A 365 -15.53 -2.32 4.75
C LEU A 365 -16.36 -1.08 4.45
N HIS A 366 -16.56 -0.84 3.16
CA HIS A 366 -17.44 0.20 2.63
C HIS A 366 -18.08 -0.30 1.32
N GLY A 367 -19.41 -0.20 1.21
CA GLY A 367 -20.14 -0.68 0.03
C GLY A 367 -19.88 -2.15 -0.31
N GLY A 368 -19.64 -2.99 0.70
CA GLY A 368 -19.31 -4.42 0.55
C GLY A 368 -17.88 -4.72 0.12
N ARG A 369 -17.03 -3.70 -0.11
CA ARG A 369 -15.60 -3.88 -0.42
C ARG A 369 -14.78 -3.72 0.85
N VAL A 370 -13.81 -4.61 1.06
CA VAL A 370 -12.82 -4.42 2.12
C VAL A 370 -11.86 -3.32 1.71
N LEU A 371 -11.58 -2.39 2.61
CA LEU A 371 -10.65 -1.29 2.42
C LEU A 371 -9.32 -1.51 3.16
N MET A 372 -9.37 -2.23 4.29
CA MET A 372 -8.22 -2.51 5.15
C MET A 372 -8.50 -3.75 5.98
N HIS A 373 -7.52 -4.66 6.06
CA HIS A 373 -7.48 -5.75 7.04
C HIS A 373 -6.53 -5.38 8.15
N VAL A 374 -6.87 -5.71 9.40
CA VAL A 374 -5.98 -5.48 10.54
C VAL A 374 -5.82 -6.78 11.32
N ALA A 375 -4.58 -7.21 11.48
CA ALA A 375 -4.20 -8.40 12.24
C ALA A 375 -3.15 -8.02 13.29
N TYR A 376 -3.40 -8.33 14.56
CA TYR A 376 -2.48 -7.99 15.66
C TYR A 376 -2.10 -6.49 15.70
N GLY A 377 -3.04 -5.64 15.30
CA GLY A 377 -2.84 -4.19 15.20
C GLY A 377 -2.02 -3.72 14.00
N GLN A 378 -1.67 -4.60 13.05
CA GLN A 378 -1.00 -4.26 11.79
C GLN A 378 -2.01 -4.13 10.66
N PRO A 379 -2.14 -2.94 10.03
CA PRO A 379 -3.01 -2.76 8.88
C PRO A 379 -2.33 -3.24 7.60
N THR A 380 -3.10 -3.93 6.76
CA THR A 380 -2.68 -4.44 5.46
C THR A 380 -3.77 -4.17 4.43
N LEU A 381 -3.37 -4.14 3.15
CA LEU A 381 -4.33 -4.05 2.07
C LEU A 381 -5.13 -5.34 1.93
N PRO A 382 -6.35 -5.26 1.34
CA PRO A 382 -7.05 -6.42 0.82
C PRO A 382 -6.19 -7.19 -0.18
N LYS A 383 -5.42 -8.16 0.32
CA LYS A 383 -4.61 -9.01 -0.55
C LYS A 383 -5.56 -9.96 -1.28
N PRO A 384 -5.51 -10.05 -2.62
CA PRO A 384 -6.10 -11.20 -3.28
C PRO A 384 -5.45 -12.44 -2.68
N ARG A 385 -6.26 -13.43 -2.28
CA ARG A 385 -5.77 -14.63 -1.59
C ARG A 385 -4.60 -15.30 -2.32
N VAL A 386 -4.53 -15.13 -3.65
CA VAL A 386 -3.38 -15.55 -4.47
C VAL A 386 -2.89 -14.38 -5.32
N ASN A 387 -1.58 -14.16 -5.36
CA ASN A 387 -0.96 -13.21 -6.29
C ASN A 387 -0.79 -13.87 -7.68
N ARG A 388 -1.52 -13.36 -8.68
CA ARG A 388 -1.51 -13.89 -10.05
C ARG A 388 -0.14 -13.80 -10.71
N LEU A 389 0.61 -12.73 -10.46
CA LEU A 389 1.93 -12.53 -11.03
C LEU A 389 2.92 -13.56 -10.48
N ASN A 390 2.88 -13.82 -9.17
CA ASN A 390 3.73 -14.83 -8.53
C ASN A 390 3.38 -16.24 -9.01
N PHE A 391 2.09 -16.54 -9.20
CA PHE A 391 1.65 -17.79 -9.82
C PHE A 391 2.15 -17.94 -11.25
N ARG A 392 2.03 -16.89 -12.07
CA ARG A 392 2.54 -16.89 -13.46
C ARG A 392 4.06 -17.10 -13.51
N ARG A 393 4.83 -16.39 -12.67
CA ARG A 393 6.29 -16.57 -12.54
C ARG A 393 6.64 -18.02 -12.17
N ALA A 394 5.87 -18.65 -11.28
CA ALA A 394 6.07 -20.04 -10.91
C ALA A 394 5.79 -21.00 -12.08
N LEU A 395 4.71 -20.79 -12.83
CA LEU A 395 4.39 -21.57 -14.03
C LEU A 395 5.49 -21.45 -15.10
N GLU A 396 5.96 -20.24 -15.39
CA GLU A 396 7.04 -20.01 -16.35
C GLU A 396 8.35 -20.66 -15.89
N LYS A 397 8.66 -20.56 -14.58
CA LYS A 397 9.88 -21.14 -14.01
C LYS A 397 9.88 -22.67 -14.10
N VAL A 398 8.80 -23.32 -13.68
CA VAL A 398 8.71 -24.78 -13.51
C VAL A 398 8.37 -25.49 -14.81
N PHE A 399 7.41 -24.97 -15.58
CA PHE A 399 6.85 -25.65 -16.77
C PHE A 399 7.23 -24.98 -18.09
N LYS A 400 7.92 -23.83 -18.07
CA LYS A 400 8.14 -22.99 -19.27
C LYS A 400 6.84 -22.54 -19.94
N LEU A 401 5.76 -22.52 -19.15
CA LEU A 401 4.43 -22.11 -19.58
C LEU A 401 4.30 -20.59 -19.45
N ARG A 402 4.15 -19.90 -20.58
CA ARG A 402 3.89 -18.45 -20.63
C ARG A 402 2.38 -18.18 -20.66
N ASP A 403 2.00 -16.91 -20.81
CA ASP A 403 0.60 -16.50 -20.98
C ASP A 403 -0.07 -17.26 -22.14
N GLY A 404 -1.22 -17.87 -21.84
CA GLY A 404 -1.98 -18.69 -22.78
C GLY A 404 -3.15 -19.40 -22.09
N ALA A 405 -4.00 -20.06 -22.88
CA ALA A 405 -5.24 -20.67 -22.38
C ALA A 405 -5.02 -21.72 -21.27
N GLN A 406 -3.87 -22.41 -21.27
CA GLN A 406 -3.49 -23.37 -20.23
C GLN A 406 -3.22 -22.68 -18.88
N ALA A 407 -2.46 -21.58 -18.89
CA ALA A 407 -2.15 -20.81 -17.68
C ALA A 407 -3.41 -20.20 -17.07
N GLU A 408 -4.34 -19.73 -17.91
CA GLU A 408 -5.63 -19.20 -17.47
C GLU A 408 -6.50 -20.27 -16.80
N ARG A 409 -6.60 -21.47 -17.39
CA ARG A 409 -7.35 -22.58 -16.77
C ARG A 409 -6.79 -22.97 -15.40
N LEU A 410 -5.48 -23.08 -15.27
CA LEU A 410 -4.83 -23.36 -13.98
C LEU A 410 -5.09 -22.24 -12.96
N TRP A 411 -5.04 -20.99 -13.41
CA TRP A 411 -5.32 -19.82 -12.57
C TRP A 411 -6.76 -19.81 -12.05
N GLU A 412 -7.75 -20.11 -12.88
CA GLU A 412 -9.16 -20.20 -12.47
C GLU A 412 -9.37 -21.24 -11.35
N VAL A 413 -8.73 -22.41 -11.48
CA VAL A 413 -8.81 -23.45 -10.46
C VAL A 413 -8.17 -23.00 -9.15
N VAL A 414 -6.98 -22.40 -9.21
CA VAL A 414 -6.29 -21.88 -8.02
C VAL A 414 -7.09 -20.76 -7.36
N GLN A 415 -7.68 -19.86 -8.14
CA GLN A 415 -8.52 -18.79 -7.63
C GLN A 415 -9.76 -19.34 -6.92
N GLU A 416 -10.43 -20.33 -7.48
CA GLU A 416 -11.59 -20.97 -6.85
C GLU A 416 -11.21 -21.80 -5.62
N ALA A 417 -10.09 -22.53 -5.66
CA ALA A 417 -9.56 -23.23 -4.49
C ALA A 417 -9.23 -22.25 -3.35
N ALA A 418 -8.67 -21.10 -3.67
CA ALA A 418 -8.35 -20.06 -2.70
C ALA A 418 -9.60 -19.48 -2.02
N ARG A 419 -10.80 -19.56 -2.64
CA ARG A 419 -12.06 -19.11 -2.03
C ARG A 419 -12.59 -20.04 -0.94
N GLN A 420 -12.02 -21.24 -0.79
CA GLN A 420 -12.47 -22.19 0.22
C GLN A 420 -12.32 -21.65 1.65
N LYS A 421 -13.27 -22.02 2.52
CA LYS A 421 -13.23 -21.68 3.95
C LYS A 421 -12.32 -22.61 4.76
N ARG A 422 -12.01 -23.79 4.21
CA ARG A 422 -11.12 -24.79 4.81
C ARG A 422 -9.82 -24.83 4.01
N GLY A 423 -8.72 -25.20 4.66
CA GLY A 423 -7.44 -25.32 3.99
C GLY A 423 -7.50 -26.38 2.88
N THR A 424 -7.00 -26.03 1.70
CA THR A 424 -7.05 -26.88 0.50
C THR A 424 -5.70 -26.88 -0.22
N MET A 425 -5.49 -27.82 -1.13
CA MET A 425 -4.24 -27.96 -1.86
C MET A 425 -4.48 -28.31 -3.32
N VAL A 426 -3.70 -27.71 -4.22
CA VAL A 426 -3.72 -28.00 -5.65
C VAL A 426 -2.30 -28.36 -6.09
N GLY A 427 -2.09 -29.58 -6.55
CA GLY A 427 -0.85 -30.04 -7.18
C GLY A 427 -0.95 -29.96 -8.70
N VAL A 428 0.06 -29.41 -9.35
CA VAL A 428 0.20 -29.40 -10.81
C VAL A 428 1.49 -30.14 -11.17
N SER A 429 1.41 -31.10 -12.09
CA SER A 429 2.56 -31.93 -12.48
C SER A 429 2.54 -32.25 -13.97
N THR A 430 3.71 -32.26 -14.63
CA THR A 430 3.80 -32.76 -16.01
C THR A 430 3.54 -34.26 -16.11
N GLY A 431 3.67 -35.00 -14.99
CA GLY A 431 3.39 -36.42 -14.88
C GLY A 431 2.10 -36.74 -14.13
N ALA A 432 1.12 -35.82 -14.08
CA ALA A 432 -0.06 -35.93 -13.22
C ALA A 432 -0.81 -37.27 -13.35
N ARG A 433 -0.96 -37.78 -14.58
CA ARG A 433 -1.61 -39.09 -14.82
C ARG A 433 -0.86 -40.25 -14.17
N ALA A 434 0.47 -40.29 -14.31
CA ALA A 434 1.30 -41.34 -13.72
C ALA A 434 1.32 -41.23 -12.19
N GLU A 435 1.35 -40.00 -11.66
CA GLU A 435 1.29 -39.74 -10.23
C GLU A 435 -0.08 -40.10 -9.63
N ALA A 436 -1.18 -39.84 -10.33
CA ALA A 436 -2.52 -40.29 -9.92
C ALA A 436 -2.58 -41.81 -9.79
N GLU A 437 -2.03 -42.55 -10.75
CA GLU A 437 -1.98 -44.01 -10.69
C GLU A 437 -1.07 -44.51 -9.56
N ARG A 438 0.10 -43.88 -9.35
CA ARG A 438 1.01 -44.21 -8.26
C ARG A 438 0.35 -44.02 -6.89
N LEU A 439 -0.44 -42.96 -6.73
CA LEU A 439 -1.12 -42.57 -5.51
C LEU A 439 -2.57 -43.09 -5.39
N ARG A 440 -2.96 -44.05 -6.22
CA ARG A 440 -4.36 -44.54 -6.31
C ARG A 440 -4.96 -45.10 -5.03
N THR A 441 -4.12 -45.60 -4.12
CA THR A 441 -4.56 -46.11 -2.81
C THR A 441 -4.79 -45.01 -1.79
N GLN A 442 -4.38 -43.79 -2.10
CA GLN A 442 -4.46 -42.60 -1.25
C GLN A 442 -5.07 -41.41 -1.99
N SER A 443 -5.93 -41.70 -2.97
CA SER A 443 -6.65 -40.71 -3.76
C SER A 443 -7.90 -41.32 -4.39
N THR A 444 -8.78 -40.47 -4.92
CA THR A 444 -9.86 -40.90 -5.81
C THR A 444 -9.49 -40.54 -7.24
N LEU A 445 -9.28 -41.54 -8.09
CA LEU A 445 -8.99 -41.35 -9.51
C LEU A 445 -10.22 -40.85 -10.25
N LEU A 446 -9.98 -39.98 -11.22
CA LEU A 446 -11.00 -39.47 -12.13
C LEU A 446 -10.64 -39.83 -13.56
N GLU A 447 -11.66 -39.96 -14.40
CA GLU A 447 -11.45 -39.76 -15.83
C GLU A 447 -11.03 -38.29 -16.05
N PRO A 448 -9.99 -38.01 -16.86
CA PRO A 448 -9.46 -36.66 -17.01
C PRO A 448 -10.55 -35.65 -17.39
N VAL A 449 -10.75 -34.64 -16.55
CA VAL A 449 -11.81 -33.64 -16.72
C VAL A 449 -11.27 -32.23 -16.49
N LEU A 450 -11.72 -31.26 -17.29
CA LEU A 450 -11.47 -29.85 -17.00
C LEU A 450 -12.41 -29.38 -15.89
N PRO A 451 -11.91 -29.04 -14.70
CA PRO A 451 -12.76 -28.64 -13.60
C PRO A 451 -13.35 -27.25 -13.84
N THR A 452 -14.68 -27.15 -13.85
CA THR A 452 -15.40 -25.87 -13.83
C THR A 452 -15.34 -25.24 -12.43
N PRO A 453 -15.64 -23.94 -12.25
CA PRO A 453 -15.66 -23.33 -10.92
C PRO A 453 -16.53 -24.07 -9.89
N LEU A 454 -17.68 -24.60 -10.32
CA LEU A 454 -18.55 -25.41 -9.48
C LEU A 454 -17.87 -26.72 -9.07
N LEU A 455 -17.29 -27.45 -10.03
CA LEU A 455 -16.58 -28.71 -9.75
C LEU A 455 -15.39 -28.46 -8.83
N THR A 456 -14.58 -27.44 -9.10
CA THR A 456 -13.46 -27.04 -8.25
C THR A 456 -13.91 -26.86 -6.81
N ARG A 457 -15.03 -26.16 -6.56
CA ARG A 457 -15.55 -25.96 -5.20
C ARG A 457 -15.95 -27.25 -4.51
N LEU A 458 -16.59 -28.18 -5.23
CA LEU A 458 -17.01 -29.46 -4.69
C LEU A 458 -15.82 -30.34 -4.34
N VAL A 459 -14.86 -30.48 -5.26
CA VAL A 459 -13.71 -31.37 -5.08
C VAL A 459 -12.66 -30.82 -4.12
N THR A 460 -12.60 -29.51 -3.90
CA THR A 460 -11.69 -28.90 -2.92
C THR A 460 -12.26 -28.85 -1.50
N SER A 461 -13.52 -29.28 -1.31
CA SER A 461 -14.16 -29.35 0.02
C SER A 461 -13.79 -30.60 0.83
N ILE A 462 -13.17 -31.60 0.19
CA ILE A 462 -12.66 -32.81 0.84
C ILE A 462 -11.20 -32.62 1.23
N ASP A 463 -10.73 -33.43 2.19
CA ASP A 463 -9.33 -33.42 2.59
C ASP A 463 -8.42 -34.02 1.51
N GLY A 464 -7.20 -33.49 1.40
CA GLY A 464 -6.21 -33.88 0.40
C GLY A 464 -6.04 -32.82 -0.69
N ALA A 465 -5.37 -33.18 -1.78
CA ALA A 465 -5.06 -32.30 -2.89
C ALA A 465 -5.87 -32.63 -4.15
N LEU A 466 -6.08 -31.61 -4.97
CA LEU A 466 -6.47 -31.74 -6.38
C LEU A 466 -5.21 -31.96 -7.22
N LEU A 467 -5.17 -32.98 -8.08
CA LEU A 467 -4.01 -33.24 -8.95
C LEU A 467 -4.33 -32.96 -10.42
N LEU A 468 -3.68 -31.92 -10.95
CA LEU A 468 -3.85 -31.40 -12.30
C LEU A 468 -2.61 -31.67 -13.16
N ASP A 469 -2.81 -31.84 -14.47
CA ASP A 469 -1.73 -31.69 -15.44
C ASP A 469 -1.54 -30.22 -15.88
N VAL A 470 -0.52 -29.99 -16.71
CA VAL A 470 -0.17 -28.66 -17.23
C VAL A 470 -1.21 -28.09 -18.21
N ASP A 471 -2.08 -28.94 -18.76
CA ASP A 471 -3.17 -28.53 -19.65
C ASP A 471 -4.43 -28.11 -18.88
N GLY A 472 -4.49 -28.40 -17.58
CA GLY A 472 -5.56 -28.09 -16.65
C GLY A 472 -6.53 -29.24 -16.41
N PHE A 473 -6.27 -30.46 -16.91
CA PHE A 473 -7.11 -31.61 -16.63
C PHE A 473 -6.82 -32.17 -15.24
N CYS A 474 -7.89 -32.47 -14.51
CA CYS A 474 -7.84 -33.12 -13.22
C CYS A 474 -7.83 -34.64 -13.39
N HIS A 475 -6.83 -35.29 -12.80
CA HIS A 475 -6.66 -36.75 -12.84
C HIS A 475 -7.05 -37.43 -11.52
N ALA A 476 -6.98 -36.72 -10.39
CA ALA A 476 -7.36 -37.26 -9.09
C ALA A 476 -7.73 -36.16 -8.07
N VAL A 477 -8.56 -36.52 -7.10
CA VAL A 477 -9.00 -35.68 -5.99
C VAL A 477 -8.73 -36.37 -4.65
N GLY A 478 -8.64 -35.57 -3.58
CA GLY A 478 -8.34 -36.08 -2.24
C GLY A 478 -6.96 -36.75 -2.16
N VAL A 479 -6.02 -36.29 -2.98
CA VAL A 479 -4.70 -36.90 -3.11
C VAL A 479 -3.84 -36.57 -1.89
N ILE A 480 -3.32 -37.59 -1.22
CA ILE A 480 -2.26 -37.41 -0.23
C ILE A 480 -0.94 -37.30 -0.97
N LEU A 481 -0.43 -36.08 -1.12
CA LEU A 481 0.87 -35.84 -1.74
C LEU A 481 1.99 -36.35 -0.83
N ASP A 482 2.54 -37.52 -1.16
CA ASP A 482 3.63 -38.13 -0.44
C ASP A 482 5.01 -37.63 -0.90
N GLY A 483 6.05 -37.98 -0.16
CA GLY A 483 7.42 -37.63 -0.53
C GLY A 483 8.41 -37.80 0.61
N LYS A 484 9.71 -37.71 0.27
CA LYS A 484 10.80 -37.87 1.25
C LYS A 484 11.00 -36.58 2.05
N SER A 485 11.09 -36.71 3.37
CA SER A 485 11.46 -35.60 4.25
C SER A 485 12.93 -35.24 4.06
N ARG A 486 13.24 -33.94 3.95
CA ARG A 486 14.61 -33.42 3.96
C ARG A 486 14.84 -32.53 5.19
N PRO A 487 16.00 -32.62 5.87
CA PRO A 487 16.28 -31.88 7.11
C PRO A 487 16.21 -30.36 6.97
N ASP A 488 16.46 -29.83 5.78
CA ASP A 488 16.61 -28.40 5.47
C ASP A 488 15.37 -27.74 4.83
N ARG A 489 14.32 -28.52 4.53
CA ARG A 489 13.17 -28.03 3.74
C ARG A 489 11.83 -28.03 4.47
N GLY A 490 11.65 -28.92 5.45
CA GLY A 490 10.45 -28.92 6.29
C GLY A 490 10.56 -27.91 7.43
N THR A 491 9.43 -27.40 7.91
CA THR A 491 9.43 -26.57 9.12
C THR A 491 8.32 -27.00 10.09
N PRO A 492 8.63 -27.18 11.39
CA PRO A 492 7.63 -27.50 12.40
C PRO A 492 6.66 -26.32 12.65
N THR A 493 7.01 -25.11 12.19
CA THR A 493 6.16 -23.91 12.35
C THR A 493 4.99 -23.86 11.35
N ARG A 494 4.99 -24.72 10.32
CA ARG A 494 3.92 -24.81 9.31
C ARG A 494 3.16 -26.13 9.42
N GLY A 495 1.90 -26.11 8.97
CA GLY A 495 0.99 -27.26 9.08
C GLY A 495 1.34 -28.45 8.17
N ALA A 496 0.63 -29.56 8.38
CA ALA A 496 0.83 -30.82 7.66
C ALA A 496 0.69 -30.68 6.14
N ARG A 497 -0.28 -29.88 5.66
CA ARG A 497 -0.50 -29.62 4.23
C ARG A 497 0.73 -28.98 3.58
N PHE A 498 1.25 -27.90 4.19
CA PHE A 498 2.46 -27.23 3.69
C PHE A 498 3.66 -28.20 3.63
N ASN A 499 3.91 -28.94 4.70
CA ASN A 499 5.02 -29.88 4.76
C ASN A 499 4.86 -31.06 3.78
N SER A 500 3.64 -31.53 3.51
CA SER A 500 3.33 -32.53 2.49
C SER A 500 3.62 -32.00 1.08
N ALA A 501 3.19 -30.78 0.77
CA ALA A 501 3.47 -30.11 -0.51
C ALA A 501 4.99 -29.97 -0.76
N VAL A 502 5.76 -29.56 0.25
CA VAL A 502 7.23 -29.46 0.14
C VAL A 502 7.87 -30.82 -0.16
N ARG A 503 7.49 -31.87 0.59
CA ARG A 503 8.02 -33.23 0.37
C ARG A 503 7.74 -33.73 -1.04
N TYR A 504 6.52 -33.51 -1.52
CA TYR A 504 6.11 -33.93 -2.85
C TYR A 504 6.92 -33.22 -3.94
N VAL A 505 6.95 -31.89 -3.92
CA VAL A 505 7.63 -31.10 -4.96
C VAL A 505 9.14 -31.40 -5.02
N GLU A 506 9.77 -31.65 -3.86
CA GLU A 506 11.19 -31.98 -3.78
C GLU A 506 11.51 -33.41 -4.22
N SER A 507 10.62 -34.38 -3.98
CA SER A 507 10.89 -35.79 -4.28
C SER A 507 10.26 -36.32 -5.57
N SER A 508 9.34 -35.56 -6.19
CA SER A 508 8.68 -35.95 -7.43
C SER A 508 9.69 -36.13 -8.57
N PRO A 509 9.59 -37.19 -9.38
CA PRO A 509 10.43 -37.34 -10.58
C PRO A 509 10.04 -36.36 -11.70
N TYR A 510 8.88 -35.71 -11.59
CA TYR A 510 8.35 -34.77 -12.58
C TYR A 510 8.52 -33.31 -12.14
N PRO A 511 8.73 -32.38 -13.07
CA PRO A 511 8.45 -30.97 -12.84
C PRO A 511 7.03 -30.82 -12.28
N CYS A 512 6.93 -30.20 -11.11
CA CYS A 512 5.66 -29.99 -10.44
C CYS A 512 5.73 -28.76 -9.52
N LEU A 513 4.55 -28.22 -9.22
CA LEU A 513 4.35 -27.22 -8.19
C LEU A 513 3.13 -27.60 -7.35
N ALA A 514 3.06 -27.09 -6.13
CA ALA A 514 1.91 -27.26 -5.27
C ALA A 514 1.47 -25.89 -4.73
N VAL A 515 0.18 -25.62 -4.79
CA VAL A 515 -0.44 -24.44 -4.20
C VAL A 515 -1.16 -24.87 -2.93
N VAL A 516 -0.77 -24.28 -1.80
CA VAL A 516 -1.31 -24.60 -0.48
C VAL A 516 -2.12 -23.41 -0.01
N VAL A 517 -3.41 -23.62 0.21
CA VAL A 517 -4.33 -22.63 0.79
C VAL A 517 -4.54 -23.00 2.25
N SER A 518 -4.20 -22.12 3.18
CA SER A 518 -4.43 -22.32 4.60
C SER A 518 -5.82 -21.84 5.03
N GLU A 519 -6.22 -22.25 6.24
CA GLU A 519 -7.53 -21.92 6.81
C GLU A 519 -7.67 -20.43 7.15
N ASP A 520 -6.56 -19.74 7.38
CA ASP A 520 -6.47 -18.28 7.54
C ASP A 520 -6.50 -17.52 6.19
N GLY A 521 -6.61 -18.24 5.07
CA GLY A 521 -6.71 -17.66 3.73
C GLY A 521 -5.39 -17.30 3.06
N MET A 522 -4.24 -17.57 3.70
CA MET A 522 -2.93 -17.44 3.06
C MET A 522 -2.75 -18.50 1.97
N VAL A 523 -2.06 -18.15 0.89
CA VAL A 523 -1.76 -19.08 -0.20
C VAL A 523 -0.28 -19.10 -0.52
N ASP A 524 0.34 -20.26 -0.36
CA ASP A 524 1.73 -20.52 -0.67
C ASP A 524 1.86 -21.28 -1.99
N ILE A 525 2.77 -20.82 -2.85
CA ILE A 525 3.16 -21.53 -4.07
C ILE A 525 4.50 -22.21 -3.81
N VAL A 526 4.48 -23.54 -3.68
CA VAL A 526 5.64 -24.37 -3.41
C VAL A 526 6.22 -24.88 -4.73
N THR A 527 7.48 -24.55 -4.98
CA THR A 527 8.27 -25.01 -6.14
C THR A 527 9.61 -25.57 -5.65
N ARG A 528 10.24 -26.44 -6.46
CA ARG A 528 11.56 -26.99 -6.12
C ARG A 528 12.59 -25.86 -6.08
N LYS A 529 13.30 -25.69 -4.95
CA LYS A 529 14.47 -24.79 -4.94
C LYS A 529 15.64 -25.50 -5.60
N ARG A 530 16.32 -24.85 -6.55
CA ARG A 530 17.60 -25.34 -7.06
C ARG A 530 18.62 -25.31 -5.92
N GLU A 531 19.43 -26.35 -5.81
CA GLU A 531 20.72 -26.25 -5.13
C GLU A 531 21.53 -25.23 -5.96
N GLU A 532 21.95 -24.13 -5.34
CA GLU A 532 22.92 -23.19 -5.92
C GLU A 532 24.32 -23.81 -5.96
#